data_AF-K1RGT6-F1
#
_entry.id   AF-K1RGT6-F1
#
_cell.length_a   1.000
_cell.length_b   1.000
_cell.length_c   1.000
_cell.angle_alpha   90.00
_cell.angle_beta   90.00
_cell.angle_gamma   90.00
#
_symmetry.space_group_name_H-M   'P 1'
#
loop_
_entity.id
_entity.type
_entity.pdbx_description
1 polymer ?
#
loop_
_entity_poly.entity_id
_entity_poly.type
_entity_poly.pdbx_seq_one_letter_code
_entity_poly.pdbx_strand_id
1 'polypeptide(L)'
;MSSNTPDITAEHTLRFDMVKTNIGNGYHPATGVFIVPVTGVYVFTWTIREDVHNYHSTQLMKNTEAVDVVHLSPNGGIGEVTGIAVFMANEGDDVFIETYTQFNAGYISSYPAGRSSFSGWKLA
;
A
#
# COMPACT_ATOMS: atom_id res chain seq x y z
N MET A 1 0.15 -7.09 -5.80
CA MET A 1 0.37 -8.25 -4.91
C MET A 1 0.00 -9.53 -5.65
N SER A 2 0.73 -10.64 -5.44
CA SER A 2 0.59 -11.87 -6.23
C SER A 2 -0.55 -12.78 -5.75
N SER A 3 -0.78 -12.84 -4.43
CA SER A 3 -1.80 -13.63 -3.73
C SER A 3 -2.39 -12.85 -2.56
N ASN A 4 -3.41 -13.40 -1.89
CA ASN A 4 -3.89 -12.88 -0.61
C ASN A 4 -2.75 -12.79 0.41
N THR A 5 -2.74 -11.74 1.23
CA THR A 5 -1.83 -11.63 2.36
C THR A 5 -2.51 -12.18 3.61
N PRO A 6 -1.97 -13.26 4.23
CA PRO A 6 -2.61 -13.95 5.37
C PRO A 6 -2.78 -13.01 6.57
N ASP A 7 -3.65 -13.41 7.51
CA ASP A 7 -4.14 -12.59 8.64
C ASP A 7 -3.15 -11.53 9.11
N ILE A 8 -3.50 -10.28 8.82
CA ILE A 8 -2.61 -9.15 9.00
C ILE A 8 -2.85 -8.53 10.37
N THR A 9 -1.76 -8.36 11.12
CA THR A 9 -1.78 -7.70 12.43
C THR A 9 -1.77 -6.18 12.29
N ALA A 10 -1.88 -5.47 13.41
CA ALA A 10 -1.60 -4.05 13.46
C ALA A 10 -0.18 -3.74 12.95
N GLU A 11 -0.01 -2.59 12.30
CA GLU A 11 1.29 -2.01 11.93
C GLU A 11 2.15 -2.99 11.11
N HIS A 12 1.52 -3.62 10.12
CA HIS A 12 2.18 -4.57 9.23
C HIS A 12 2.43 -3.95 7.86
N THR A 13 3.71 -3.86 7.47
CA THR A 13 4.10 -3.40 6.13
C THR A 13 3.63 -4.36 5.04
N LEU A 14 2.83 -3.85 4.10
CA LEU A 14 2.31 -4.63 2.98
C LEU A 14 3.36 -4.78 1.87
N ARG A 15 3.54 -6.03 1.43
CA ARG A 15 4.46 -6.37 0.33
C ARG A 15 3.72 -6.57 -0.99
N PHE A 16 4.12 -5.82 -2.02
CA PHE A 16 3.59 -5.95 -3.38
C PHE A 16 4.64 -6.61 -4.28
N ASP A 17 4.78 -7.91 -4.09
CA ASP A 17 5.77 -8.78 -4.73
C ASP A 17 5.65 -8.93 -6.27
N MET A 18 4.45 -8.76 -6.83
CA MET A 18 4.25 -8.73 -8.28
C MET A 18 4.64 -7.38 -8.87
N VAL A 19 5.93 -7.18 -9.13
CA VAL A 19 6.48 -5.95 -9.73
C VAL A 19 6.14 -5.86 -11.23
N LYS A 20 5.54 -4.74 -11.64
CA LYS A 20 5.29 -4.41 -13.05
C LYS A 20 6.34 -3.50 -13.64
N THR A 21 6.72 -2.46 -12.90
CA THR A 21 7.74 -1.48 -13.26
C THR A 21 8.50 -1.11 -11.99
N ASN A 22 9.81 -0.90 -12.11
CA ASN A 22 10.66 -0.41 -11.01
C ASN A 22 11.82 0.44 -11.56
N ILE A 23 11.49 1.43 -12.39
CA ILE A 23 12.50 2.34 -12.97
C ILE A 23 13.13 3.16 -11.83
N GLY A 24 14.46 3.24 -11.80
CA GLY A 24 15.21 3.87 -10.71
C GLY A 24 15.46 2.93 -9.52
N ASN A 25 14.96 1.69 -9.55
CA ASN A 25 15.19 0.66 -8.53
C ASN A 25 14.85 1.08 -7.09
N GLY A 26 13.91 2.01 -6.91
CA GLY A 26 13.51 2.49 -5.58
C GLY A 26 12.65 1.49 -4.81
N TYR A 27 11.84 0.67 -5.49
CA TYR A 27 10.97 -0.30 -4.82
C TYR A 27 11.69 -1.61 -4.48
N HIS A 28 11.55 -2.06 -3.23
CA HIS A 28 12.14 -3.28 -2.69
C HIS A 28 11.04 -4.30 -2.35
N PRO A 29 10.72 -5.27 -3.23
CA PRO A 29 9.56 -6.16 -3.06
C PRO A 29 9.67 -7.13 -1.88
N ALA A 30 10.91 -7.38 -1.43
CA ALA A 30 11.18 -8.20 -0.25
C ALA A 30 10.70 -7.53 1.05
N THR A 31 10.71 -6.20 1.11
CA THR A 31 10.30 -5.41 2.29
C THR A 31 8.98 -4.69 2.10
N GLY A 32 8.58 -4.41 0.85
CA GLY A 32 7.42 -3.57 0.54
C GLY A 32 7.72 -2.07 0.49
N VAL A 33 8.99 -1.69 0.69
CA VAL A 33 9.40 -0.29 0.84
C VAL A 33 9.89 0.30 -0.48
N PHE A 34 9.41 1.49 -0.81
CA PHE A 34 9.98 2.36 -1.83
C PHE A 34 10.95 3.34 -1.16
N ILE A 35 12.24 3.20 -1.43
CA ILE A 35 13.27 4.15 -1.00
C ILE A 35 13.35 5.22 -2.08
N VAL A 36 13.10 6.47 -1.70
CA VAL A 36 13.06 7.60 -2.62
C VAL A 36 14.44 7.80 -3.25
N PRO A 37 14.59 7.65 -4.57
CA PRO A 37 15.91 7.68 -5.21
C PRO A 37 16.44 9.10 -5.44
N VAL A 38 15.55 10.09 -5.52
CA VAL A 38 15.89 11.50 -5.76
C VAL A 38 14.85 12.38 -5.10
N THR A 39 15.28 13.45 -4.43
CA THR A 39 14.37 14.46 -3.85
C THR A 39 13.42 15.03 -4.91
N GLY A 40 12.12 15.09 -4.60
CA GLY A 40 11.07 15.57 -5.52
C GLY A 40 9.67 15.55 -4.92
N VAL A 41 8.71 16.08 -5.67
CA VAL A 41 7.28 15.86 -5.41
C VAL A 41 6.91 14.51 -6.01
N TYR A 42 6.30 13.65 -5.22
CA TYR A 42 5.88 12.31 -5.65
C TYR A 42 4.37 12.17 -5.59
N VAL A 43 3.83 11.37 -6.50
CA VAL A 43 2.47 10.84 -6.41
C VAL A 43 2.59 9.39 -5.98
N PHE A 44 1.82 9.00 -4.96
CA PHE A 44 1.66 7.61 -4.56
C PHE A 44 0.18 7.26 -4.55
N THR A 45 -0.14 6.06 -5.01
CA THR A 45 -1.50 5.51 -4.98
C THR A 45 -1.44 4.04 -4.64
N TRP A 46 -2.42 3.59 -3.85
CA TRP A 46 -2.55 2.19 -3.49
C TRP A 46 -4.02 1.80 -3.47
N THR A 47 -4.29 0.56 -3.86
CA THR A 47 -5.61 -0.04 -3.85
C THR A 47 -5.59 -1.25 -2.94
N ILE A 48 -6.53 -1.30 -2.01
CA ILE A 48 -6.77 -2.45 -1.13
C ILE A 48 -8.10 -3.07 -1.52
N ARG A 49 -8.10 -4.39 -1.65
CA ARG A 49 -9.25 -5.21 -1.99
C ARG A 49 -9.58 -6.14 -0.83
N GLU A 50 -10.86 -6.22 -0.51
CA GLU A 50 -11.37 -6.99 0.62
C GLU A 50 -12.52 -7.89 0.21
N ASP A 51 -12.60 -9.07 0.83
CA ASP A 51 -13.73 -9.98 0.72
C ASP A 51 -14.77 -9.71 1.83
N VAL A 52 -15.98 -10.26 1.70
CA VAL A 52 -17.22 -9.94 2.46
C VAL A 52 -17.06 -9.73 3.97
N HIS A 53 -16.18 -10.46 4.63
CA HIS A 53 -16.05 -10.45 6.10
C HIS A 53 -14.73 -9.85 6.60
N ASN A 54 -13.91 -9.33 5.68
CA ASN A 54 -12.62 -8.75 6.00
C ASN A 54 -12.73 -7.24 5.95
N TYR A 55 -11.91 -6.57 6.75
CA TYR A 55 -11.81 -5.12 6.72
C TYR A 55 -10.42 -4.69 7.15
N HIS A 56 -9.88 -3.67 6.48
CA HIS A 56 -8.57 -3.11 6.81
C HIS A 56 -8.61 -1.60 6.67
N SER A 57 -7.99 -0.93 7.63
CA SER A 57 -7.47 0.43 7.44
C SER A 57 -6.01 0.33 7.04
N THR A 58 -5.63 0.97 5.96
CA THR A 58 -4.22 1.03 5.50
C THR A 58 -3.77 2.46 5.34
N GLN A 59 -2.49 2.67 5.57
CA GLN A 59 -1.87 3.99 5.60
C GLN A 59 -0.71 4.03 4.64
N LEU A 60 -0.56 5.15 3.94
CA LEU A 60 0.68 5.48 3.27
C LEU A 60 1.61 6.12 4.28
N MET A 61 2.73 5.46 4.54
CA MET A 61 3.75 5.90 5.47
C MET A 61 4.87 6.60 4.71
N LYS A 62 5.40 7.68 5.30
CA LYS A 62 6.68 8.28 4.95
C LYS A 62 7.54 8.22 6.20
N ASN A 63 8.60 7.41 6.18
CA ASN A 63 9.41 7.07 7.35
C ASN A 63 8.51 6.55 8.48
N THR A 64 8.33 7.33 9.56
CA THR A 64 7.51 6.99 10.72
C THR A 64 6.16 7.75 10.76
N GLU A 65 5.86 8.56 9.75
CA GLU A 65 4.66 9.41 9.72
C GLU A 65 3.64 8.91 8.70
N ALA A 66 2.38 8.81 9.12
CA ALA A 66 1.27 8.54 8.20
C ALA A 66 0.95 9.79 7.39
N VAL A 67 1.05 9.68 6.06
CA VAL A 67 0.71 10.75 5.11
C VAL A 67 -0.78 10.77 4.83
N ASP A 68 -1.38 9.59 4.64
CA ASP A 68 -2.81 9.44 4.33
C ASP A 68 -3.30 8.03 4.72
N VAL A 69 -4.61 7.87 4.87
CA VAL A 69 -5.29 6.66 5.35
C VAL A 69 -6.51 6.37 4.49
N VAL A 70 -6.71 5.09 4.17
CA VAL A 70 -7.97 4.57 3.63
C VAL A 70 -8.52 3.46 4.50
N HIS A 71 -9.84 3.37 4.59
CA HIS A 71 -10.55 2.30 5.28
C HIS A 71 -11.50 1.59 4.30
N LEU A 72 -11.53 0.27 4.35
CA LEU A 72 -12.50 -0.54 3.64
C LEU A 72 -13.09 -1.60 4.56
N SER A 73 -14.42 -1.61 4.62
CA SER A 73 -15.23 -2.66 5.24
C SER A 73 -16.42 -2.91 4.30
N PRO A 74 -16.31 -3.85 3.34
CA PRO A 74 -17.36 -4.11 2.39
C PRO A 74 -18.55 -4.74 3.11
N ASN A 75 -19.70 -4.05 3.08
CA ASN A 75 -20.93 -4.57 3.64
C ASN A 75 -21.64 -5.47 2.61
N GLY A 76 -21.12 -6.69 2.45
CA GLY A 76 -21.62 -7.68 1.49
C GLY A 76 -20.92 -7.60 0.13
N GLY A 77 -20.31 -8.71 -0.26
CA GLY A 77 -19.56 -8.84 -1.52
C GLY A 77 -18.09 -8.42 -1.39
N ILE A 78 -17.44 -8.27 -2.54
CA ILE A 78 -16.04 -7.85 -2.62
C ILE A 78 -16.00 -6.33 -2.80
N GLY A 79 -15.17 -5.65 -2.03
CA GLY A 79 -14.94 -4.22 -2.13
C GLY A 79 -13.50 -3.87 -2.50
N GLU A 80 -13.30 -2.66 -3.02
CA GLU A 80 -11.99 -2.07 -3.28
C GLU A 80 -12.00 -0.60 -2.83
N VAL A 81 -10.91 -0.15 -2.22
CA VAL A 81 -10.68 1.26 -1.86
C VAL A 81 -9.33 1.68 -2.42
N THR A 82 -9.23 2.91 -2.91
CA THR A 82 -7.99 3.47 -3.44
C THR A 82 -7.66 4.79 -2.75
N GLY A 83 -6.43 4.90 -2.26
CA GLY A 83 -5.85 6.13 -1.74
C GLY A 83 -4.95 6.80 -2.77
N ILE A 84 -4.79 8.12 -2.66
CA ILE A 84 -3.85 8.89 -3.45
C ILE A 84 -3.28 10.03 -2.60
N ALA A 85 -1.96 10.15 -2.55
CA ALA A 85 -1.27 11.23 -1.87
C ALA A 85 -0.23 11.87 -2.79
N VAL A 86 -0.07 13.18 -2.64
CA VAL A 86 0.94 13.97 -3.35
C VAL A 86 1.73 14.77 -2.32
N PHE A 87 3.02 14.50 -2.19
CA PHE A 87 3.85 15.16 -1.18
C PHE A 87 5.32 15.23 -1.60
N MET A 88 6.06 16.11 -0.90
CA MET A 88 7.51 16.26 -1.04
C MET A 88 8.23 15.11 -0.31
N ALA A 89 9.08 14.38 -1.03
CA ALA A 89 9.93 13.35 -0.47
C ALA A 89 11.40 13.62 -0.80
N ASN A 90 12.27 13.37 0.16
CA ASN A 90 13.70 13.54 0.04
C ASN A 90 14.36 12.22 -0.36
N GLU A 91 15.48 12.31 -1.06
CA GLU A 91 16.32 11.14 -1.30
C GLU A 91 16.61 10.39 0.01
N GLY A 92 16.37 9.08 0.00
CA GLY A 92 16.52 8.20 1.16
C GLY A 92 15.30 8.09 2.07
N ASP A 93 14.23 8.86 1.86
CA ASP A 93 12.96 8.66 2.59
C ASP A 93 12.36 7.28 2.23
N ASP A 94 11.86 6.58 3.25
CA ASP A 94 11.12 5.32 3.08
C ASP A 94 9.63 5.62 2.85
N VAL A 95 9.04 5.06 1.81
CA VAL A 95 7.61 5.15 1.53
C VAL A 95 7.00 3.76 1.37
N PHE A 96 5.98 3.44 2.15
CA PHE A 96 5.39 2.10 2.16
C PHE A 96 3.92 2.13 2.58
N ILE A 97 3.21 1.02 2.35
CA ILE A 97 1.86 0.83 2.85
C ILE A 97 1.91 -0.04 4.09
N GLU A 98 1.17 0.35 5.12
CA GLU A 98 1.08 -0.37 6.38
C GLU A 98 -0.39 -0.49 6.83
N THR A 99 -0.74 -1.55 7.54
CA THR A 99 -2.04 -1.61 8.25
C THR A 99 -2.06 -0.67 9.45
N TYR A 100 -3.18 0.03 9.66
CA TYR A 100 -3.32 0.89 10.83
C TYR A 100 -3.32 0.07 12.13
N THR A 101 -3.10 0.74 13.26
CA THR A 101 -3.10 0.09 14.59
C THR A 101 -4.43 -0.57 14.96
N GLN A 102 -5.54 -0.10 14.37
CA GLN A 102 -6.89 -0.61 14.55
C GLN A 102 -7.58 -0.88 13.21
N PHE A 103 -8.75 -1.52 13.27
CA PHE A 103 -9.61 -1.80 12.12
C PHE A 103 -9.00 -2.78 11.10
N ASN A 104 -8.47 -3.90 11.59
CA ASN A 104 -7.98 -5.01 10.77
C ASN A 104 -8.69 -6.30 11.16
N ALA A 105 -9.22 -7.03 10.17
CA ALA A 105 -9.78 -8.36 10.35
C ALA A 105 -9.65 -9.18 9.06
N GLY A 106 -9.18 -10.42 9.21
CA GLY A 106 -8.98 -11.36 8.12
C GLY A 106 -7.74 -11.05 7.28
N TYR A 107 -7.80 -11.43 6.00
CA TYR A 107 -6.71 -11.28 5.04
C TYR A 107 -7.01 -10.18 4.02
N ILE A 108 -5.97 -9.55 3.47
CA ILE A 108 -6.14 -8.65 2.32
C ILE A 108 -6.21 -9.50 1.04
N SER A 109 -7.23 -9.25 0.21
CA SER A 109 -7.53 -10.04 -0.98
C SER A 109 -6.69 -9.61 -2.19
N SER A 110 -6.16 -10.57 -2.95
CA SER A 110 -5.47 -10.33 -4.22
C SER A 110 -5.38 -11.60 -5.07
N TYR A 111 -6.02 -11.60 -6.25
CA TYR A 111 -5.99 -12.73 -7.18
C TYR A 111 -6.20 -12.24 -8.64
N PRO A 112 -6.13 -13.11 -9.67
CA PRO A 112 -6.14 -12.65 -11.06
C PRO A 112 -7.34 -11.81 -11.51
N ALA A 113 -8.51 -11.92 -10.87
CA ALA A 113 -9.69 -11.12 -11.23
C ALA A 113 -9.80 -9.77 -10.49
N GLY A 114 -8.86 -9.48 -9.57
CA GLY A 114 -8.80 -8.22 -8.84
C GLY A 114 -7.61 -8.22 -7.88
N ARG A 115 -6.74 -7.21 -7.98
CA ARG A 115 -5.48 -7.16 -7.24
C ARG A 115 -5.36 -5.91 -6.39
N SER A 116 -5.04 -6.10 -5.12
CA SER A 116 -4.42 -5.04 -4.31
C SER A 116 -3.07 -4.60 -4.92
N SER A 117 -2.85 -3.30 -4.99
CA SER A 117 -1.74 -2.68 -5.74
C SER A 117 -1.16 -1.46 -5.04
N PHE A 118 0.09 -1.13 -5.36
CA PHE A 118 0.79 0.08 -4.92
C PHE A 118 1.61 0.59 -6.10
N SER A 119 1.55 1.89 -6.35
CA SER A 119 2.27 2.57 -7.43
C SER A 119 2.72 3.95 -6.96
N GLY A 120 3.83 4.43 -7.49
CA GLY A 120 4.27 5.80 -7.27
C GLY A 120 5.27 6.26 -8.32
N TRP A 121 5.34 7.58 -8.52
CA TRP A 121 6.27 8.21 -9.45
C TRP A 121 6.60 9.64 -9.02
N LYS A 122 7.79 10.10 -9.41
CA LYS A 122 8.18 11.50 -9.24
C LYS A 122 7.39 12.36 -10.25
N LEU A 123 6.73 13.39 -9.74
CA LEU A 123 5.98 14.37 -10.52
C LEU A 123 6.86 15.55 -10.96
N ALA A 124 7.68 16.08 -10.05
CA ALA A 124 8.57 17.22 -10.29
C ALA A 124 9.81 17.16 -9.39
#